data_AF-A0A640S289-F1
#
_entry.id   AF-A0A640S289-F1
#
_cell.length_a   1.000
_cell.length_b   1.000
_cell.length_c   1.000
_cell.angle_alpha   90.00
_cell.angle_beta   90.00
_cell.angle_gamma   90.00
#
_symmetry.space_group_name_H-M   'P 1'
#
loop_
_entity.id
_entity.type
_entity.pdbx_description
1 polymer ?
#
loop_
_entity_poly.entity_id
_entity_poly.type
_entity_poly.pdbx_seq_one_letter_code
_entity_poly.pdbx_strand_id
1 'polypeptide(L)'
;MTPPSIDAHVRLDPHPTHPSAVMATLTGTQAHIPHVGLEAANWDAVAENTLVLARIDHDEPHWAAKAVRELIAEGITVEIAPWLREAIDVDWALATDSKPWSTLAQLREIFAEAQTIFDDIRHGRLLIHAHALDSGTTVAVGTYLDSGKSVHLHGEDRRRQVEHIFDSPAQALVAFERLHGDTMRPGPAPMTDTERAAAEARTSLSAPPTEPEPPGPGPETVPAYAADPGDHDALLDEFLDAHGEWSKWRTWSDEITHAIHESQTLRIERIHDAPAHETAWTIAAYETPVSDRTWHLTATSTTPAPVLQELLHHLADGDGLDTAVGGAVDEKSVTAATKPLLEAGWTHTVDGRWIRWTNPSKDAGVLFDAFAAQKPNSALTTWTIWAGPSVDHPTWALHTSPHAPASMLAGLATELAHGTGTRRPLHPGTTQRCTRTPVATTPPVRSSLPVQTRKR
;
A
#
# COMPACT_ATOMS: atom_id res chain seq x y z
N MET A 1 28.17 17.20 49.93
CA MET A 1 27.40 17.89 48.88
C MET A 1 26.76 16.82 48.03
N THR A 2 25.45 16.63 48.16
CA THR A 2 24.67 15.87 47.17
C THR A 2 24.69 16.66 45.86
N PRO A 3 25.00 16.04 44.71
CA PRO A 3 24.90 16.73 43.43
C PRO A 3 23.44 17.20 43.24
N PRO A 4 23.21 18.35 42.59
CA PRO A 4 21.86 18.78 42.25
C PRO A 4 21.22 17.69 41.38
N SER A 5 20.12 17.11 41.88
CA SER A 5 19.35 16.12 41.12
C SER A 5 18.72 16.82 39.92
N ILE A 6 18.91 16.26 38.73
CA ILE A 6 18.24 16.74 37.52
C ILE A 6 16.76 16.33 37.63
N ASP A 7 15.84 17.27 37.48
CA ASP A 7 14.39 17.02 37.45
C ASP A 7 13.99 16.53 36.05
N ALA A 8 14.42 15.32 35.73
CA ALA A 8 14.06 14.63 34.50
C ALA A 8 13.92 13.13 34.74
N HIS A 9 12.91 12.55 34.11
CA HIS A 9 12.62 11.11 34.13
C HIS A 9 12.52 10.59 32.72
N VAL A 10 13.19 9.47 32.45
CA VAL A 10 13.16 8.77 31.16
C VAL A 10 12.52 7.41 31.35
N ARG A 11 11.50 7.08 30.57
CA ARG A 11 10.90 5.75 30.55
C ARG A 11 11.15 5.08 29.20
N LEU A 12 11.75 3.90 29.22
CA LEU A 12 12.02 3.08 28.04
C LEU A 12 10.98 1.96 27.91
N ASP A 13 10.22 1.99 26.83
CA ASP A 13 9.09 1.10 26.51
C ASP A 13 9.28 0.44 25.13
N PRO A 14 8.56 -0.65 24.82
CA PRO A 14 8.57 -1.22 23.47
C PRO A 14 7.84 -0.28 22.50
N HIS A 15 8.32 -0.21 21.26
CA HIS A 15 7.58 0.46 20.21
C HIS A 15 6.28 -0.32 19.90
N PRO A 16 5.11 0.35 19.75
CA PRO A 16 3.82 -0.33 19.62
C PRO A 16 3.69 -1.20 18.37
N THR A 17 4.37 -0.84 17.28
CA THR A 17 4.28 -1.51 15.98
C THR A 17 5.58 -2.18 15.53
N HIS A 18 6.71 -1.94 16.20
CA HIS A 18 8.02 -2.41 15.78
C HIS A 18 8.72 -3.14 16.94
N PRO A 19 8.63 -4.47 17.00
CA PRO A 19 8.98 -5.23 18.21
C PRO A 19 10.46 -5.13 18.65
N SER A 20 11.38 -4.76 17.76
CA SER A 20 12.79 -4.54 18.12
C SER A 20 13.09 -3.11 18.59
N ALA A 21 12.23 -2.14 18.26
CA ALA A 21 12.49 -0.74 18.55
C ALA A 21 12.12 -0.36 19.99
N VAL A 22 12.89 0.57 20.56
CA VAL A 22 12.72 1.08 21.92
C VAL A 22 12.26 2.53 21.85
N MET A 23 11.21 2.86 22.59
CA MET A 23 10.70 4.22 22.73
C MET A 23 11.15 4.81 24.07
N ALA A 24 11.66 6.03 24.07
CA ALA A 24 11.98 6.82 25.24
C ALA A 24 10.95 7.93 25.42
N THR A 25 10.22 7.92 26.54
CA THR A 25 9.31 9.00 26.95
C THR A 25 9.96 9.82 28.06
N LEU A 26 10.07 11.12 27.86
CA LEU A 26 10.73 12.05 28.78
C LEU A 26 9.69 12.88 29.55
N THR A 27 9.91 13.06 30.85
CA THR A 27 9.08 13.93 31.70
C THR A 27 9.95 14.73 32.67
N GLY A 28 9.39 15.77 33.29
CA GLY A 28 10.09 16.65 34.24
C GLY A 28 10.43 18.02 33.66
N THR A 29 10.75 19.00 34.53
CA THR A 29 11.02 20.39 34.09
C THR A 29 12.33 20.53 33.33
N GLN A 30 13.22 19.53 33.44
CA GLN A 30 14.52 19.48 32.76
C GLN A 30 14.59 18.36 31.71
N ALA A 31 13.44 17.91 31.16
CA ALA A 31 13.37 16.86 30.12
C ALA A 31 14.22 17.16 28.86
N HIS A 32 14.51 18.43 28.58
CA HIS A 32 15.40 18.82 27.47
C HIS A 32 16.84 18.29 27.62
N ILE A 33 17.31 18.01 28.85
CA ILE A 33 18.66 17.48 29.10
C ILE A 33 18.80 16.04 28.56
N PRO A 34 17.98 15.05 29.01
CA PRO A 34 18.01 13.72 28.43
C PRO A 34 17.60 13.71 26.95
N HIS A 35 16.77 14.66 26.49
CA HIS A 35 16.42 14.76 25.07
C HIS A 35 17.66 14.95 24.20
N VAL A 36 18.48 15.97 24.50
CA VAL A 36 19.72 16.24 23.74
C VAL A 36 20.74 15.11 23.89
N GLY A 37 20.84 14.51 25.08
CA GLY A 37 21.73 13.36 25.31
C GLY A 37 21.34 12.13 24.48
N LEU A 38 20.05 11.83 24.38
CA LEU A 38 19.53 10.74 23.57
C LEU A 38 19.68 11.00 22.07
N GLU A 39 19.43 12.22 21.59
CA GLU A 39 19.70 12.59 20.20
C GLU A 39 21.18 12.42 19.85
N ALA A 40 22.08 12.82 20.74
CA ALA A 40 23.52 12.59 20.58
C ALA A 40 23.91 11.11 20.59
N ALA A 41 23.08 10.25 21.18
CA ALA A 41 23.20 8.80 21.18
C ALA A 41 22.46 8.14 19.99
N ASN A 42 22.10 8.91 18.96
CA ASN A 42 21.38 8.46 17.75
C ASN A 42 19.96 7.91 18.03
N TRP A 43 19.27 8.50 19.00
CA TRP A 43 17.82 8.36 19.10
C TRP A 43 17.14 9.41 18.24
N ASP A 44 16.08 9.02 17.53
CA ASP A 44 15.31 9.93 16.67
C ASP A 44 14.13 10.52 17.44
N ALA A 45 14.02 11.85 17.48
CA ALA A 45 12.84 12.51 18.05
C ALA A 45 11.61 12.27 17.16
N VAL A 46 10.58 11.64 17.73
CA VAL A 46 9.33 11.32 17.02
C VAL A 46 8.15 12.18 17.47
N ALA A 47 8.21 12.75 18.68
CA ALA A 47 7.25 13.72 19.20
C ALA A 47 7.89 14.60 20.29
N GLU A 48 7.17 15.62 20.79
CA GLU A 48 7.63 16.44 21.92
C GLU A 48 7.83 15.55 23.15
N ASN A 49 9.09 15.39 23.57
CA ASN A 49 9.52 14.50 24.66
C ASN A 49 9.45 12.99 24.38
N THR A 50 9.35 12.57 23.12
CA THR A 50 9.41 11.15 22.75
C THR A 50 10.46 10.91 21.69
N LEU A 51 11.38 9.98 21.96
CA LEU A 51 12.38 9.52 21.00
C LEU A 51 12.27 8.02 20.76
N VAL A 52 12.80 7.55 19.64
CA VAL A 52 12.86 6.14 19.28
C VAL A 52 14.28 5.73 18.93
N LEU A 53 14.68 4.57 19.43
CA LEU A 53 15.84 3.82 18.99
C LEU A 53 15.33 2.61 18.21
N ALA A 54 15.51 2.65 16.89
CA ALA A 54 15.34 1.51 16.00
C ALA A 54 16.64 1.33 15.22
N ARG A 55 17.08 0.11 14.93
CA ARG A 55 18.38 -0.11 14.25
C ARG A 55 18.28 -1.24 13.22
N ILE A 56 19.11 -1.17 12.19
CA ILE A 56 19.17 -2.20 11.14
C ILE A 56 19.98 -3.44 11.57
N ASP A 57 20.67 -3.37 12.72
CA ASP A 57 21.41 -4.49 13.30
C ASP A 57 20.66 -5.27 14.37
N HIS A 58 19.46 -4.81 14.75
CA HIS A 58 18.64 -5.34 15.83
C HIS A 58 19.33 -5.39 17.21
N ASP A 59 20.39 -4.59 17.44
CA ASP A 59 21.09 -4.52 18.73
C ASP A 59 20.56 -3.37 19.60
N GLU A 60 19.31 -2.94 19.43
CA GLU A 60 18.68 -1.87 20.22
C GLU A 60 18.81 -2.09 21.74
N PRO A 61 18.68 -3.31 22.30
CA PRO A 61 18.88 -3.53 23.73
C PRO A 61 20.28 -3.11 24.22
N HIS A 62 21.34 -3.42 23.47
CA HIS A 62 22.70 -3.04 23.84
C HIS A 62 22.89 -1.52 23.86
N TRP A 63 22.39 -0.84 22.83
CA TRP A 63 22.49 0.61 22.70
C TRP A 63 21.59 1.34 23.69
N ALA A 64 20.40 0.81 23.98
CA ALA A 64 19.55 1.29 25.06
C ALA A 64 20.25 1.15 26.42
N ALA A 65 20.86 0.01 26.71
CA ALA A 65 21.62 -0.19 27.95
C ALA A 65 22.80 0.79 28.09
N LYS A 66 23.45 1.14 26.97
CA LYS A 66 24.49 2.17 26.95
C LYS A 66 23.93 3.55 27.30
N ALA A 67 22.85 3.97 26.65
CA ALA A 67 22.18 5.24 26.93
C ALA A 67 21.69 5.31 28.39
N VAL A 68 21.13 4.23 28.93
CA VAL A 68 20.73 4.16 30.35
C VAL A 68 21.91 4.42 31.30
N ARG A 69 23.07 3.81 31.05
CA ARG A 69 24.26 4.02 31.90
C ARG A 69 24.72 5.47 31.87
N GLU A 70 24.67 6.11 30.71
CA GLU A 70 25.05 7.51 30.53
C GLU A 70 24.06 8.45 31.25
N LEU A 71 22.75 8.24 31.07
CA LEU A 71 21.70 8.99 31.76
C LEU A 71 21.78 8.88 33.30
N ILE A 72 22.00 7.66 33.82
CA ILE A 72 22.17 7.44 35.26
C ILE A 72 23.43 8.13 35.78
N ALA A 73 24.52 8.13 35.01
CA ALA A 73 25.76 8.83 35.39
C ALA A 73 25.57 10.35 35.48
N GLU A 74 24.64 10.92 34.70
CA GLU A 74 24.23 12.33 34.78
C GLU A 74 23.25 12.63 35.92
N GLY A 75 22.80 11.61 36.66
CA GLY A 75 21.85 11.76 37.77
C GLY A 75 20.39 11.81 37.33
N ILE A 76 20.08 11.33 36.12
CA ILE A 76 18.72 11.26 35.57
C ILE A 76 18.07 9.93 36.00
N THR A 77 16.79 9.98 36.36
CA THR A 77 16.04 8.77 36.73
C THR A 77 15.57 8.05 35.48
N VAL A 78 15.88 6.75 35.34
CA VAL A 78 15.49 5.94 34.19
C VAL A 78 14.66 4.73 34.61
N GLU A 79 13.49 4.57 34.02
CA GLU A 79 12.63 3.40 34.14
C GLU A 79 12.76 2.54 32.87
N ILE A 80 13.03 1.25 33.05
CA ILE A 80 13.16 0.28 31.95
C ILE A 80 12.04 -0.74 32.07
N ALA A 81 11.26 -0.91 30.99
CA ALA A 81 10.23 -1.93 30.90
C ALA A 81 10.81 -3.34 31.10
N PRO A 82 10.07 -4.29 31.71
CA PRO A 82 10.57 -5.62 32.03
C PRO A 82 11.19 -6.37 30.84
N TRP A 83 10.52 -6.33 29.67
CA TRP A 83 11.00 -7.01 28.47
C TRP A 83 12.37 -6.51 28.01
N LEU A 84 12.63 -5.20 28.10
CA LEU A 84 13.88 -4.60 27.68
C LEU A 84 14.99 -4.95 28.66
N ARG A 85 14.67 -5.02 29.96
CA ARG A 85 15.61 -5.50 30.98
C ARG A 85 16.01 -6.95 30.70
N GLU A 86 15.05 -7.81 30.41
CA GLU A 86 15.32 -9.20 29.99
C GLU A 86 16.16 -9.25 28.72
N ALA A 87 15.82 -8.48 27.67
CA ALA A 87 16.58 -8.44 26.42
C ALA A 87 18.01 -7.90 26.58
N ILE A 88 18.23 -6.96 27.51
CA ILE A 88 19.57 -6.46 27.88
C ILE A 88 20.37 -7.55 28.59
N ASP A 89 19.72 -8.33 29.45
CA ASP A 89 20.32 -9.41 30.24
C ASP A 89 20.52 -10.70 29.42
N VAL A 90 19.81 -10.86 28.30
CA VAL A 90 20.03 -11.96 27.35
C VAL A 90 21.43 -11.81 26.73
N ASP A 91 22.30 -12.75 27.12
CA ASP A 91 23.63 -12.85 26.54
C ASP A 91 23.53 -13.28 25.08
N TRP A 92 23.77 -12.34 24.15
CA TRP A 92 23.89 -12.59 22.70
C TRP A 92 24.99 -13.62 22.36
N ALA A 93 25.73 -14.10 23.35
CA ALA A 93 26.65 -15.24 23.27
C ALA A 93 26.08 -16.51 22.61
N LEU A 94 24.76 -16.66 22.46
CA LEU A 94 24.16 -17.83 21.80
C LEU A 94 23.84 -17.68 20.30
N ALA A 95 24.04 -16.49 19.69
CA ALA A 95 23.70 -16.26 18.28
C ALA A 95 24.91 -16.22 17.31
N THR A 96 26.13 -16.40 17.80
CA THR A 96 27.36 -16.38 16.97
C THR A 96 28.00 -17.76 16.84
N ASP A 97 27.20 -18.75 16.46
CA ASP A 97 27.73 -20.02 15.98
C ASP A 97 28.12 -19.89 14.50
N SER A 98 29.22 -19.17 14.23
CA SER A 98 30.17 -19.38 13.11
C SER A 98 31.04 -18.15 12.82
N LYS A 99 32.08 -17.93 13.64
CA LYS A 99 33.48 -17.78 13.19
C LYS A 99 34.43 -17.62 14.39
N PRO A 100 35.53 -18.39 14.49
CA PRO A 100 36.40 -18.42 15.66
C PRO A 100 37.35 -17.22 15.82
N TRP A 101 37.21 -16.15 15.04
CA TRP A 101 38.21 -15.05 14.96
C TRP A 101 37.67 -13.65 15.30
N SER A 102 36.42 -13.49 15.72
CA SER A 102 35.86 -12.20 16.12
C SER A 102 35.26 -12.25 17.53
N THR A 103 35.66 -11.32 18.39
CA THR A 103 34.97 -11.07 19.67
C THR A 103 33.64 -10.36 19.44
N LEU A 104 32.68 -10.52 20.36
CA LEU A 104 31.38 -9.84 20.29
C LEU A 104 31.51 -8.31 20.16
N ALA A 105 32.51 -7.73 20.83
CA ALA A 105 32.82 -6.30 20.72
C ALA A 105 33.19 -5.89 19.28
N GLN A 106 33.99 -6.71 18.58
CA GLN A 106 34.36 -6.46 17.18
C GLN A 106 33.16 -6.60 16.24
N LEU A 107 32.27 -7.56 16.48
CA LEU A 107 31.05 -7.70 15.68
C LEU A 107 30.12 -6.50 15.84
N ARG A 108 29.97 -5.99 17.07
CA ARG A 108 29.20 -4.77 17.35
C ARG A 108 29.79 -3.54 16.68
N GLU A 109 31.11 -3.44 16.60
CA GLU A 109 31.79 -2.36 15.89
C GLU A 109 31.46 -2.39 14.39
N ILE A 110 31.56 -3.57 13.76
CA ILE A 110 31.19 -3.77 12.35
C ILE A 110 29.71 -3.42 12.10
N PHE A 111 28.81 -3.86 12.98
CA PHE A 111 27.38 -3.54 12.86
C PHE A 111 27.08 -2.06 13.11
N ALA A 112 27.83 -1.40 13.99
CA ALA A 112 27.73 0.04 14.22
C ALA A 112 28.20 0.85 13.00
N GLU A 113 29.23 0.39 12.29
CA GLU A 113 29.65 0.98 11.02
C GLU A 113 28.56 0.85 9.95
N ALA A 114 27.97 -0.34 9.81
CA ALA A 114 26.86 -0.57 8.89
C ALA A 114 25.66 0.36 9.18
N GLN A 115 25.29 0.49 10.46
CA GLN A 115 24.26 1.43 10.92
C GLN A 115 24.62 2.88 10.56
N THR A 116 25.88 3.27 10.74
CA THR A 116 26.37 4.61 10.41
C THR A 116 26.20 4.92 8.92
N ILE A 117 26.56 3.98 8.05
CA ILE A 117 26.39 4.12 6.59
C ILE A 117 24.89 4.27 6.24
N PHE A 118 24.03 3.47 6.86
CA PHE A 118 22.58 3.59 6.67
C PHE A 118 22.06 4.97 7.08
N ASP A 119 22.47 5.47 8.24
CA ASP A 119 22.07 6.79 8.72
C ASP A 119 22.66 7.91 7.83
N ASP A 120 23.87 7.76 7.30
CA ASP A 120 24.46 8.72 6.37
C ASP A 120 23.67 8.82 5.06
N ILE A 121 23.19 7.68 4.52
CA ILE A 121 22.31 7.65 3.34
C ILE A 121 20.98 8.32 3.66
N ARG A 122 20.33 7.94 4.77
CA ARG A 122 19.03 8.48 5.20
C ARG A 122 19.08 10.00 5.41
N HIS A 123 20.14 10.52 6.02
CA HIS A 123 20.31 11.95 6.27
C HIS A 123 20.88 12.71 5.07
N GLY A 124 21.09 12.05 3.92
CA GLY A 124 21.64 12.66 2.72
C GLY A 124 23.11 13.08 2.84
N ARG A 125 23.85 12.62 3.86
CA ARG A 125 25.30 12.83 3.99
C ARG A 125 26.08 11.99 2.99
N LEU A 126 25.57 10.80 2.67
CA LEU A 126 26.09 9.92 1.63
C LEU A 126 25.09 9.84 0.47
N LEU A 127 25.42 10.46 -0.66
CA LEU A 127 24.62 10.39 -1.89
C LEU A 127 24.98 9.12 -2.66
N ILE A 128 24.02 8.21 -2.86
CA ILE A 128 24.20 7.01 -3.69
C ILE A 128 23.93 7.35 -5.16
N HIS A 129 24.93 7.12 -6.02
CA HIS A 129 24.84 7.39 -7.45
C HIS A 129 24.24 6.22 -8.22
N ALA A 130 24.63 5.00 -7.85
CA ALA A 130 24.20 3.77 -8.50
C ALA A 130 24.36 2.57 -7.56
N HIS A 131 23.63 1.51 -7.86
CA HIS A 131 23.74 0.20 -7.22
C HIS A 131 23.75 -0.91 -8.26
N ALA A 132 24.17 -2.09 -7.85
CA ALA A 132 24.18 -3.29 -8.68
C ALA A 132 24.05 -4.54 -7.80
N LEU A 133 23.79 -5.68 -8.42
CA LEU A 133 23.77 -6.97 -7.75
C LEU A 133 25.04 -7.75 -8.13
N ASP A 134 25.87 -8.07 -7.14
CA ASP A 134 27.05 -8.92 -7.29
C ASP A 134 26.85 -10.23 -6.51
N SER A 135 26.74 -11.34 -7.24
CA SER A 135 26.66 -12.69 -6.65
C SER A 135 25.57 -12.84 -5.57
N GLY A 136 24.45 -12.13 -5.74
CA GLY A 136 23.33 -12.11 -4.79
C GLY A 136 23.49 -11.15 -3.61
N THR A 137 24.50 -10.29 -3.63
CA THR A 137 24.73 -9.23 -2.64
C THR A 137 24.66 -7.87 -3.32
N THR A 138 23.96 -6.92 -2.71
CA THR A 138 23.90 -5.55 -3.23
C THR A 138 25.23 -4.84 -3.02
N VAL A 139 25.71 -4.21 -4.08
CA VAL A 139 26.85 -3.30 -4.09
C VAL A 139 26.39 -1.92 -4.55
N ALA A 140 27.02 -0.86 -4.04
CA ALA A 140 26.64 0.49 -4.41
C ALA A 140 27.85 1.43 -4.49
N VAL A 141 27.73 2.50 -5.26
CA VAL A 141 28.70 3.58 -5.32
C VAL A 141 28.07 4.87 -4.86
N GLY A 142 28.69 5.51 -3.87
CA GLY A 142 28.21 6.75 -3.28
C GLY A 142 29.28 7.80 -3.10
N THR A 143 28.89 9.01 -2.73
CA THR A 143 29.80 10.11 -2.37
C THR A 143 29.34 10.82 -1.12
N TYR A 144 30.26 10.95 -0.18
CA TYR A 144 30.10 11.73 1.02
C TYR A 144 30.14 13.23 0.67
N LEU A 145 29.06 13.95 0.97
CA LEU A 145 28.90 15.36 0.55
C LEU A 145 29.81 16.32 1.34
N ASP A 146 30.21 15.96 2.55
CA ASP A 146 31.07 16.75 3.42
C ASP A 146 32.55 16.71 3.00
N SER A 147 33.03 15.53 2.59
CA SER A 147 34.43 15.26 2.26
C SER A 147 34.70 15.21 0.75
N GLY A 148 33.66 15.01 -0.06
CA GLY A 148 33.78 14.75 -1.51
C GLY A 148 34.39 13.40 -1.85
N LYS A 149 34.68 12.54 -0.84
CA LYS A 149 35.19 11.19 -1.05
C LYS A 149 34.08 10.28 -1.54
N SER A 150 34.41 9.43 -2.49
CA SER A 150 33.47 8.46 -3.04
C SER A 150 33.80 7.06 -2.53
N VAL A 151 32.79 6.23 -2.32
CA VAL A 151 32.94 4.91 -1.71
C VAL A 151 32.23 3.85 -2.54
N HIS A 152 32.80 2.65 -2.56
CA HIS A 152 32.08 1.44 -2.93
C HIS A 152 31.60 0.76 -1.65
N LEU A 153 30.32 0.44 -1.63
CA LEU A 153 29.64 -0.25 -0.56
C LEU A 153 29.38 -1.69 -0.99
N HIS A 154 29.56 -2.62 -0.08
CA HIS A 154 29.23 -4.03 -0.27
C HIS A 154 28.33 -4.49 0.87
N GLY A 155 27.24 -5.17 0.55
CA GLY A 155 26.31 -5.73 1.52
C GLY A 155 25.11 -4.84 1.85
N GLU A 156 24.18 -5.45 2.57
CA GLU A 156 22.92 -4.87 3.03
C GLU A 156 22.80 -5.02 4.54
N ASP A 157 21.90 -4.26 5.16
CA ASP A 157 21.62 -4.29 6.59
C ASP A 157 22.93 -4.23 7.42
N ARG A 158 23.02 -5.02 8.49
CA ARG A 158 24.20 -5.20 9.34
C ARG A 158 25.47 -5.71 8.63
N ARG A 159 25.40 -6.04 7.33
CA ARG A 159 26.55 -6.50 6.53
C ARG A 159 27.08 -5.40 5.60
N ARG A 160 26.46 -4.24 5.57
CA ARG A 160 26.92 -3.13 4.74
C ARG A 160 28.25 -2.59 5.25
N GLN A 161 29.23 -2.52 4.36
CA GLN A 161 30.58 -2.03 4.67
C GLN A 161 31.17 -1.26 3.49
N VAL A 162 32.13 -0.38 3.77
CA VAL A 162 32.93 0.29 2.74
C VAL A 162 34.03 -0.66 2.27
N GLU A 163 34.02 -1.01 0.98
CA GLU A 163 35.04 -1.87 0.38
C GLU A 163 36.20 -1.05 -0.19
N HIS A 164 35.88 0.07 -0.86
CA HIS A 164 36.86 0.93 -1.49
C HIS A 164 36.52 2.41 -1.30
N ILE A 165 37.56 3.25 -1.24
CA ILE A 165 37.45 4.71 -1.12
C ILE A 165 38.21 5.34 -2.29
N PHE A 166 37.62 6.37 -2.88
CA PHE A 166 38.10 7.07 -4.06
C PHE A 166 38.15 8.58 -3.80
N ASP A 167 39.06 9.26 -4.50
CA ASP A 167 39.26 10.70 -4.36
C ASP A 167 38.24 11.53 -5.15
N SER A 168 37.46 10.91 -6.04
CA SER A 168 36.42 11.61 -6.81
C SER A 168 35.28 10.69 -7.26
N PRO A 169 34.06 11.25 -7.49
CA PRO A 169 32.91 10.50 -8.01
C PRO A 169 33.17 9.87 -9.38
N ALA A 170 33.87 10.59 -10.27
CA ALA A 170 34.19 10.09 -11.60
C ALA A 170 35.06 8.83 -11.54
N GLN A 171 36.08 8.81 -10.67
CA GLN A 171 36.93 7.63 -10.50
C GLN A 171 36.14 6.45 -9.93
N ALA A 172 35.30 6.70 -8.93
CA ALA A 172 34.48 5.66 -8.32
C ALA A 172 33.46 5.06 -9.29
N LEU A 173 32.78 5.90 -10.09
CA LEU A 173 31.81 5.46 -11.08
C LEU A 173 32.44 4.64 -12.20
N VAL A 174 33.59 5.07 -12.74
CA VAL A 174 34.31 4.30 -13.77
C VAL A 174 34.78 2.95 -13.23
N ALA A 175 35.25 2.90 -11.98
CA ALA A 175 35.63 1.65 -11.34
C ALA A 175 34.41 0.73 -11.12
N PHE A 176 33.28 1.30 -10.70
CA PHE A 176 32.03 0.56 -10.46
C PHE A 176 31.43 0.00 -11.75
N GLU A 177 31.33 0.82 -12.80
CA GLU A 177 30.82 0.43 -14.12
C GLU A 177 31.66 -0.71 -14.73
N ARG A 178 32.99 -0.67 -14.57
CA ARG A 178 33.88 -1.73 -15.04
C ARG A 178 33.61 -3.09 -14.40
N LEU A 179 33.21 -3.10 -13.13
CA LEU A 179 32.98 -4.33 -12.38
C LEU A 179 31.53 -4.83 -12.48
N HIS A 180 30.56 -3.90 -12.55
CA HIS A 180 29.14 -4.21 -12.37
C HIS A 180 28.22 -3.65 -13.47
N GLY A 181 28.76 -3.16 -14.59
CA GLY A 181 28.02 -2.46 -15.63
C GLY A 181 26.78 -3.20 -16.16
N ASP A 182 26.83 -4.54 -16.22
CA ASP A 182 25.72 -5.37 -16.71
C ASP A 182 24.48 -5.38 -15.79
N THR A 183 24.66 -5.11 -14.49
CA THR A 183 23.58 -5.11 -13.48
C THR A 183 23.39 -3.74 -12.81
N MET A 184 24.13 -2.73 -13.26
CA MET A 184 24.13 -1.38 -12.69
C MET A 184 22.81 -0.67 -12.96
N ARG A 185 22.24 -0.09 -11.90
CA ARG A 185 21.04 0.75 -11.92
C ARG A 185 21.36 2.09 -11.25
N PRO A 186 20.85 3.22 -11.77
CA PRO A 186 21.04 4.52 -11.15
C PRO A 186 20.29 4.61 -9.81
N GLY A 187 20.83 5.41 -8.88
CA GLY A 187 20.24 5.67 -7.58
C GLY A 187 20.51 4.60 -6.51
N PRO A 188 19.96 4.76 -5.29
CA PRO A 188 20.08 3.78 -4.22
C PRO A 188 19.36 2.47 -4.57
N ALA A 189 19.82 1.37 -3.98
CA ALA A 189 19.09 0.11 -4.02
C ALA A 189 17.75 0.24 -3.28
N PRO A 190 16.72 -0.55 -3.65
CA PRO A 190 15.50 -0.65 -2.87
C PRO A 190 15.82 -0.98 -1.40
N MET A 191 15.12 -0.35 -0.45
CA MET A 191 15.30 -0.66 0.96
C MET A 191 14.91 -2.10 1.24
N THR A 192 15.70 -2.78 2.07
CA THR A 192 15.33 -4.09 2.62
C THR A 192 14.16 -3.95 3.59
N ASP A 193 13.51 -5.06 3.95
CA ASP A 193 12.47 -5.05 4.97
C ASP A 193 12.99 -4.56 6.33
N THR A 194 14.24 -4.91 6.67
CA THR A 194 14.91 -4.45 7.89
C THR A 194 15.09 -2.92 7.90
N GLU A 195 15.58 -2.36 6.80
CA GLU A 195 15.78 -0.92 6.63
C GLU A 195 14.46 -0.15 6.63
N ARG A 196 13.46 -0.70 5.95
CA ARG A 196 12.11 -0.13 5.92
C ARG A 196 11.50 -0.10 7.32
N ALA A 197 11.56 -1.23 8.05
CA ALA A 197 11.04 -1.30 9.42
C ALA A 197 11.76 -0.33 10.37
N ALA A 198 13.09 -0.21 10.26
CA ALA A 198 13.84 0.78 11.05
C ALA A 198 13.47 2.21 10.66
N ALA A 199 13.26 2.50 9.38
CA ALA A 199 12.88 3.82 8.90
C ALA A 199 11.45 4.22 9.33
N GLU A 200 10.50 3.28 9.27
CA GLU A 200 9.12 3.43 9.71
C GLU A 200 9.05 3.68 11.22
N ALA A 201 9.79 2.91 12.03
CA ALA A 201 9.85 3.11 13.48
C ALA A 201 10.34 4.51 13.88
N ARG A 202 11.18 5.12 13.05
CA ARG A 202 11.76 6.47 13.27
C ARG A 202 10.93 7.59 12.64
N THR A 203 9.81 7.28 11.98
CA THR A 203 8.95 8.27 11.33
C THR A 203 7.71 8.49 12.20
N SER A 204 7.75 9.59 12.97
CA SER A 204 6.69 10.14 13.84
C SER A 204 5.55 9.20 14.24
N LEU A 205 5.50 8.82 15.52
CA LEU A 205 4.23 8.47 16.16
C LEU A 205 3.29 9.68 16.02
N SER A 206 2.24 9.56 15.21
CA SER A 206 1.12 10.49 15.30
C SER A 206 0.67 10.57 16.76
N ALA A 207 0.41 11.80 17.22
CA ALA A 207 0.08 12.14 18.61
C ALA A 207 -0.82 11.10 19.28
N PRO A 208 -0.63 10.82 20.59
CA PRO A 208 -1.50 9.90 21.30
C PRO A 208 -2.96 10.36 21.11
N PRO A 209 -3.89 9.45 20.82
CA PRO A 209 -5.30 9.80 20.84
C PRO A 209 -5.58 10.37 22.22
N THR A 210 -6.17 11.57 22.23
CA THR A 210 -6.82 12.10 23.43
C THR A 210 -7.69 10.99 24.00
N GLU A 211 -7.51 10.69 25.30
CA GLU A 211 -8.34 9.85 26.20
C GLU A 211 -9.18 8.77 25.51
N PRO A 212 -9.00 7.46 25.79
CA PRO A 212 -9.65 6.39 25.03
C PRO A 212 -11.17 6.60 24.97
N GLU A 213 -11.62 7.17 23.86
CA GLU A 213 -12.97 6.99 23.40
C GLU A 213 -13.13 5.47 23.28
N PRO A 214 -14.18 4.89 23.88
CA PRO A 214 -14.35 3.44 23.93
C PRO A 214 -14.11 2.88 22.52
N PRO A 215 -13.31 1.80 22.37
CA PRO A 215 -12.82 1.37 21.07
C PRO A 215 -13.99 1.30 20.11
N GLY A 216 -13.99 2.23 19.15
CA GLY A 216 -14.88 2.12 18.01
C GLY A 216 -14.65 0.73 17.43
N PRO A 217 -15.71 -0.01 17.07
CA PRO A 217 -15.56 -1.38 16.63
C PRO A 217 -14.56 -1.40 15.46
N GLY A 218 -13.49 -2.17 15.63
CA GLY A 218 -12.43 -2.29 14.63
C GLY A 218 -12.99 -2.74 13.28
N PRO A 219 -12.23 -2.56 12.18
CA PRO A 219 -12.64 -3.04 10.87
C PRO A 219 -12.99 -4.53 10.95
N GLU A 220 -14.21 -4.87 10.52
CA GLU A 220 -14.72 -6.24 10.53
C GLU A 220 -14.18 -6.96 9.30
N THR A 221 -13.60 -8.14 9.48
CA THR A 221 -13.28 -9.03 8.36
C THR A 221 -14.57 -9.67 7.86
N VAL A 222 -14.92 -9.38 6.61
CA VAL A 222 -16.13 -9.87 5.95
C VAL A 222 -15.75 -10.57 4.64
N PRO A 223 -16.66 -11.37 4.04
CA PRO A 223 -16.46 -11.85 2.68
C PRO A 223 -16.21 -10.69 1.70
N ALA A 224 -15.38 -10.90 0.68
CA ALA A 224 -14.95 -9.85 -0.25
C ALA A 224 -16.13 -9.08 -0.88
N TYR A 225 -17.21 -9.78 -1.24
CA TYR A 225 -18.41 -9.17 -1.81
C TYR A 225 -19.17 -8.22 -0.88
N ALA A 226 -18.91 -8.30 0.43
CA ALA A 226 -19.52 -7.48 1.47
C ALA A 226 -18.54 -6.44 2.07
N ALA A 227 -17.29 -6.42 1.58
CA ALA A 227 -16.27 -5.47 2.03
C ALA A 227 -16.57 -4.04 1.55
N ASP A 228 -15.89 -3.07 2.17
CA ASP A 228 -16.01 -1.68 1.75
C ASP A 228 -15.38 -1.46 0.36
N PRO A 229 -15.85 -0.45 -0.40
CA PRO A 229 -15.25 -0.09 -1.69
C PRO A 229 -13.78 0.33 -1.58
N GLY A 230 -13.34 0.80 -0.40
CA GLY A 230 -11.99 1.33 -0.22
C GLY A 230 -11.76 2.62 -1.00
N ASP A 231 -10.48 2.97 -1.20
CA ASP A 231 -10.07 4.10 -2.03
C ASP A 231 -9.72 3.61 -3.43
N HIS A 232 -10.68 3.76 -4.35
CA HIS A 232 -10.54 3.32 -5.75
C HIS A 232 -9.42 4.06 -6.49
N ASP A 233 -9.09 5.28 -6.08
CA ASP A 233 -8.07 6.08 -6.75
C ASP A 233 -6.69 5.69 -6.27
N ALA A 234 -6.55 5.42 -4.97
CA ALA A 234 -5.32 4.82 -4.42
C ALA A 234 -5.05 3.44 -5.04
N LEU A 235 -6.08 2.60 -5.22
CA LEU A 235 -5.93 1.30 -5.89
C LEU A 235 -5.44 1.43 -7.34
N LEU A 236 -5.98 2.40 -8.10
CA LEU A 236 -5.53 2.65 -9.46
C LEU A 236 -4.09 3.18 -9.48
N ASP A 237 -3.75 4.08 -8.56
CA ASP A 237 -2.41 4.67 -8.50
C ASP A 237 -1.36 3.63 -8.08
N GLU A 238 -1.66 2.77 -7.10
CA GLU A 238 -0.80 1.64 -6.72
C GLU A 238 -0.56 0.68 -7.89
N PHE A 239 -1.62 0.35 -8.65
CA PHE A 239 -1.50 -0.45 -9.85
C PHE A 239 -0.58 0.22 -10.89
N LEU A 240 -0.74 1.51 -11.15
CA LEU A 240 0.09 2.20 -12.14
C LEU A 240 1.55 2.33 -11.70
N ASP A 241 1.80 2.49 -10.41
CA ASP A 241 3.16 2.57 -9.85
C ASP A 241 3.87 1.21 -9.91
N ALA A 242 3.13 0.11 -9.73
CA ALA A 242 3.65 -1.25 -9.83
C ALA A 242 3.88 -1.74 -11.27
N HIS A 243 3.13 -1.19 -12.24
CA HIS A 243 3.04 -1.70 -13.62
C HIS A 243 3.45 -0.65 -14.66
N GLY A 244 4.76 -0.52 -14.89
CA GLY A 244 5.37 0.50 -15.76
C GLY A 244 5.00 0.42 -17.25
N GLU A 245 4.38 -0.67 -17.69
CA GLU A 245 3.79 -0.84 -19.01
C GLU A 245 2.46 -0.06 -19.17
N TRP A 246 1.90 0.49 -18.11
CA TRP A 246 0.71 1.34 -18.14
C TRP A 246 1.04 2.81 -18.07
N SER A 247 0.41 3.60 -18.92
CA SER A 247 0.53 5.07 -18.93
C SER A 247 -0.75 5.72 -18.43
N LYS A 248 -0.60 6.61 -17.44
CA LYS A 248 -1.68 7.45 -16.90
C LYS A 248 -1.90 8.68 -17.78
N TRP A 249 -3.15 8.92 -18.16
CA TRP A 249 -3.60 10.09 -18.91
C TRP A 249 -4.80 10.71 -18.21
N ARG A 250 -4.73 12.01 -17.90
CA ARG A 250 -5.87 12.77 -17.39
C ARG A 250 -6.43 13.69 -18.46
N THR A 251 -7.75 13.83 -18.47
CA THR A 251 -8.41 14.88 -19.25
C THR A 251 -8.21 16.24 -18.58
N TRP A 252 -8.57 17.32 -19.29
CA TRP A 252 -8.48 18.69 -18.73
C TRP A 252 -9.32 18.87 -17.46
N SER A 253 -10.42 18.12 -17.32
CA SER A 253 -11.08 17.92 -16.03
C SER A 253 -10.42 16.74 -15.31
N ASP A 254 -10.03 16.94 -14.05
CA ASP A 254 -9.56 15.88 -13.13
C ASP A 254 -10.66 14.86 -12.75
N GLU A 255 -11.78 14.86 -13.48
CA GLU A 255 -12.95 13.99 -13.25
C GLU A 255 -12.73 12.57 -13.76
N ILE A 256 -11.89 12.40 -14.80
CA ILE A 256 -11.66 11.11 -15.46
C ILE A 256 -10.16 10.84 -15.59
N THR A 257 -9.72 9.69 -15.08
CA THR A 257 -8.40 9.13 -15.35
C THR A 257 -8.51 7.99 -16.36
N HIS A 258 -7.62 8.00 -17.34
CA HIS A 258 -7.41 6.89 -18.27
C HIS A 258 -6.06 6.24 -17.99
N ALA A 259 -6.04 4.93 -17.84
CA ALA A 259 -4.82 4.15 -17.92
C ALA A 259 -4.80 3.39 -19.24
N ILE A 260 -3.70 3.46 -19.98
CA ILE A 260 -3.54 2.82 -21.28
C ILE A 260 -2.28 1.96 -21.23
N HIS A 261 -2.44 0.67 -21.49
CA HIS A 261 -1.31 -0.26 -21.61
C HIS A 261 -0.45 0.09 -22.84
N GLU A 262 0.86 -0.19 -22.81
CA GLU A 262 1.81 0.18 -23.87
C GLU A 262 1.44 -0.35 -25.25
N SER A 263 0.76 -1.50 -25.30
CA SER A 263 0.24 -2.11 -26.53
C SER A 263 -0.89 -1.30 -27.17
N GLN A 264 -1.50 -0.37 -26.43
CA GLN A 264 -2.72 0.38 -26.77
C GLN A 264 -3.94 -0.51 -27.03
N THR A 265 -3.88 -1.78 -26.64
CA THR A 265 -4.98 -2.75 -26.79
C THR A 265 -5.76 -2.98 -25.49
N LEU A 266 -5.34 -2.36 -24.38
CA LEU A 266 -6.06 -2.36 -23.11
C LEU A 266 -6.15 -0.94 -22.56
N ARG A 267 -7.34 -0.60 -22.05
CA ARG A 267 -7.62 0.70 -21.44
C ARG A 267 -8.51 0.55 -20.22
N ILE A 268 -8.16 1.28 -19.18
CA ILE A 268 -8.98 1.51 -17.99
C ILE A 268 -9.42 2.97 -18.02
N GLU A 269 -10.68 3.22 -17.72
CA GLU A 269 -11.27 4.53 -17.50
C GLU A 269 -11.88 4.54 -16.10
N ARG A 270 -11.52 5.56 -15.31
CA ARG A 270 -11.95 5.75 -13.92
C ARG A 270 -12.60 7.11 -13.80
N ILE A 271 -13.85 7.16 -13.35
CA ILE A 271 -14.61 8.38 -13.08
C ILE A 271 -14.63 8.64 -11.58
N HIS A 272 -13.82 9.59 -11.09
CA HIS A 272 -13.49 9.76 -9.68
C HIS A 272 -14.72 9.95 -8.78
N ASP A 273 -15.64 10.83 -9.18
CA ASP A 273 -16.83 11.24 -8.40
C ASP A 273 -18.15 10.59 -8.88
N ALA A 274 -18.08 9.39 -9.48
CA ALA A 274 -19.27 8.69 -9.94
C ALA A 274 -20.23 8.35 -8.77
N PRO A 275 -21.54 8.65 -8.86
CA PRO A 275 -22.54 8.25 -7.87
C PRO A 275 -22.51 6.75 -7.60
N ALA A 276 -22.85 6.33 -6.37
CA ALA A 276 -22.71 4.96 -5.86
C ALA A 276 -23.18 3.82 -6.80
N HIS A 277 -24.25 4.06 -7.56
CA HIS A 277 -24.89 3.08 -8.44
C HIS A 277 -24.56 3.30 -9.92
N GLU A 278 -23.77 4.32 -10.24
CA GLU A 278 -23.34 4.63 -11.60
C GLU A 278 -22.00 3.97 -11.90
N THR A 279 -21.72 3.82 -13.20
CA THR A 279 -20.47 3.25 -13.66
C THR A 279 -19.32 4.18 -13.30
N ALA A 280 -18.35 3.64 -12.56
CA ALA A 280 -17.19 4.37 -12.07
C ALA A 280 -15.88 3.84 -12.67
N TRP A 281 -15.93 2.62 -13.20
CA TRP A 281 -14.84 1.96 -13.89
C TRP A 281 -15.34 1.41 -15.22
N THR A 282 -14.57 1.64 -16.28
CA THR A 282 -14.73 0.97 -17.57
C THR A 282 -13.38 0.40 -18.00
N ILE A 283 -13.35 -0.91 -18.25
CA ILE A 283 -12.19 -1.60 -18.81
C ILE A 283 -12.56 -2.08 -20.19
N ALA A 284 -11.68 -1.85 -21.16
CA ALA A 284 -11.89 -2.21 -22.54
C ALA A 284 -10.63 -2.82 -23.15
N ALA A 285 -10.83 -3.88 -23.91
CA ALA A 285 -9.78 -4.50 -24.70
C ALA A 285 -10.11 -4.44 -26.19
N TYR A 286 -9.06 -4.42 -27.01
CA TYR A 286 -9.13 -4.28 -28.45
C TYR A 286 -8.18 -5.29 -29.11
N GLU A 287 -8.56 -5.81 -30.27
CA GLU A 287 -7.67 -6.71 -31.03
C GLU A 287 -6.42 -5.97 -31.55
N THR A 288 -6.60 -4.71 -31.95
CA THR A 288 -5.53 -3.79 -32.34
C THR A 288 -5.86 -2.39 -31.83
N PRO A 289 -4.90 -1.44 -31.76
CA PRO A 289 -5.14 -0.08 -31.28
C PRO A 289 -6.22 0.70 -32.05
N VAL A 290 -6.61 0.23 -33.24
CA VAL A 290 -7.62 0.86 -34.11
C VAL A 290 -8.80 -0.07 -34.41
N SER A 291 -8.84 -1.27 -33.84
CA SER A 291 -9.95 -2.20 -34.01
C SER A 291 -11.15 -1.80 -33.17
N ASP A 292 -12.30 -2.39 -33.48
CA ASP A 292 -13.43 -2.39 -32.57
C ASP A 292 -13.06 -3.12 -31.26
N ARG A 293 -13.81 -2.79 -30.20
CA ARG A 293 -13.61 -3.35 -28.86
C ARG A 293 -13.94 -4.85 -28.83
N THR A 294 -12.97 -5.68 -28.46
CA THR A 294 -13.13 -7.14 -28.34
C THR A 294 -14.03 -7.49 -27.17
N TRP A 295 -13.75 -6.91 -26.01
CA TRP A 295 -14.57 -7.04 -24.81
C TRP A 295 -14.48 -5.79 -23.93
N HIS A 296 -15.44 -5.68 -23.02
CA HIS A 296 -15.43 -4.67 -21.98
C HIS A 296 -16.07 -5.15 -20.70
N LEU A 297 -15.74 -4.42 -19.65
CA LEU A 297 -16.26 -4.59 -18.31
C LEU A 297 -16.54 -3.21 -17.73
N THR A 298 -17.65 -3.08 -17.01
CA THR A 298 -17.94 -1.89 -16.21
C THR A 298 -18.18 -2.27 -14.76
N ALA A 299 -17.82 -1.40 -13.82
CA ALA A 299 -18.07 -1.59 -12.40
C ALA A 299 -18.56 -0.29 -11.73
N THR A 300 -19.39 -0.42 -10.70
CA THR A 300 -19.95 0.72 -9.95
C THR A 300 -18.94 1.30 -8.95
N SER A 301 -19.15 2.54 -8.47
CA SER A 301 -18.22 3.17 -7.49
C SER A 301 -18.24 2.52 -6.11
N THR A 302 -19.23 1.67 -5.84
CA THR A 302 -19.32 0.87 -4.60
C THR A 302 -18.74 -0.53 -4.72
N THR A 303 -18.11 -0.89 -5.85
CA THR A 303 -17.46 -2.21 -5.97
C THR A 303 -16.38 -2.37 -4.90
N PRO A 304 -16.38 -3.47 -4.12
CA PRO A 304 -15.43 -3.69 -3.04
C PRO A 304 -13.98 -3.68 -3.51
N ALA A 305 -13.09 -3.14 -2.66
CA ALA A 305 -11.66 -3.05 -2.97
C ALA A 305 -11.03 -4.41 -3.36
N PRO A 306 -11.26 -5.53 -2.64
CA PRO A 306 -10.66 -6.82 -3.02
C PRO A 306 -11.09 -7.30 -4.40
N VAL A 307 -12.34 -7.03 -4.80
CA VAL A 307 -12.88 -7.42 -6.12
C VAL A 307 -12.22 -6.62 -7.24
N LEU A 308 -11.98 -5.32 -7.03
CA LEU A 308 -11.25 -4.50 -7.99
C LEU A 308 -9.76 -4.84 -8.03
N GLN A 309 -9.17 -5.18 -6.89
CA GLN A 309 -7.77 -5.59 -6.83
C GLN A 309 -7.53 -6.88 -7.62
N GLU A 310 -8.39 -7.88 -7.46
CA GLU A 310 -8.34 -9.13 -8.26
C GLU A 310 -8.47 -8.84 -9.76
N LEU A 311 -9.37 -7.92 -10.13
CA LEU A 311 -9.51 -7.49 -11.52
C LEU A 311 -8.23 -6.85 -12.07
N LEU A 312 -7.61 -5.94 -11.32
CA LEU A 312 -6.37 -5.27 -11.72
C LEU A 312 -5.19 -6.25 -11.78
N HIS A 313 -5.10 -7.20 -10.84
CA HIS A 313 -4.08 -8.24 -10.84
C HIS A 313 -4.15 -9.09 -12.12
N HIS A 314 -5.36 -9.46 -12.55
CA HIS A 314 -5.55 -10.17 -13.81
C HIS A 314 -5.12 -9.37 -15.05
N LEU A 315 -5.25 -8.04 -15.02
CA LEU A 315 -4.79 -7.20 -16.13
C LEU A 315 -3.26 -7.10 -16.18
N ALA A 316 -2.59 -7.22 -15.04
CA ALA A 316 -1.13 -7.11 -14.88
C ALA A 316 -0.35 -8.36 -15.29
N ASP A 317 -0.84 -9.56 -15.01
CA ASP A 317 -0.09 -10.82 -15.15
C ASP A 317 0.23 -11.25 -16.61
N GLY A 318 0.07 -10.36 -17.60
CA GLY A 318 0.39 -10.64 -19.00
C GLY A 318 -0.65 -11.50 -19.74
N ASP A 319 -1.58 -12.13 -19.00
CA ASP A 319 -2.84 -12.66 -19.53
C ASP A 319 -3.61 -11.55 -20.26
N GLY A 320 -3.36 -10.27 -19.97
CA GLY A 320 -3.89 -9.09 -20.68
C GLY A 320 -3.70 -9.09 -22.21
N LEU A 321 -2.62 -9.69 -22.72
CA LEU A 321 -2.35 -9.79 -24.16
C LEU A 321 -3.11 -10.95 -24.84
N ASP A 322 -3.21 -12.11 -24.18
CA ASP A 322 -4.11 -13.20 -24.61
C ASP A 322 -5.60 -12.84 -24.38
N THR A 323 -5.85 -11.98 -23.40
CA THR A 323 -7.14 -11.35 -23.08
C THR A 323 -7.60 -10.38 -24.17
N ALA A 324 -6.69 -9.76 -24.94
CA ALA A 324 -7.04 -8.95 -26.10
C ALA A 324 -7.71 -9.78 -27.22
N VAL A 325 -7.48 -11.10 -27.23
CA VAL A 325 -8.09 -12.09 -28.14
C VAL A 325 -9.07 -12.97 -27.36
N GLY A 326 -10.07 -12.34 -26.72
CA GLY A 326 -11.13 -13.07 -26.03
C GLY A 326 -11.86 -14.04 -26.98
N GLY A 327 -11.83 -15.33 -26.65
CA GLY A 327 -12.64 -16.34 -27.35
C GLY A 327 -14.13 -16.15 -27.08
N ALA A 328 -14.98 -16.53 -28.04
CA ALA A 328 -16.42 -16.56 -27.80
C ALA A 328 -16.76 -17.48 -26.63
N VAL A 329 -17.71 -17.06 -25.78
CA VAL A 329 -18.15 -17.87 -24.63
C VAL A 329 -18.72 -19.20 -25.13
N ASP A 330 -18.09 -20.29 -24.71
CA ASP A 330 -18.60 -21.65 -24.86
C ASP A 330 -18.94 -22.28 -23.51
N GLU A 331 -19.55 -23.47 -23.52
CA GLU A 331 -19.92 -24.18 -22.28
C GLU A 331 -18.72 -24.47 -21.37
N LYS A 332 -17.54 -24.72 -21.97
CA LYS A 332 -16.30 -24.98 -21.23
C LYS A 332 -15.85 -23.74 -20.47
N SER A 333 -15.92 -22.56 -21.10
CA SER A 333 -15.58 -21.28 -20.50
C SER A 333 -16.55 -20.90 -19.38
N VAL A 334 -17.87 -21.13 -19.54
CA VAL A 334 -18.87 -20.93 -18.47
C VAL A 334 -18.58 -21.84 -17.29
N THR A 335 -18.27 -23.11 -17.56
CA THR A 335 -17.93 -24.09 -16.52
C THR A 335 -16.65 -23.68 -15.78
N ALA A 336 -15.61 -23.25 -16.52
CA ALA A 336 -14.35 -22.81 -15.92
C ALA A 336 -14.54 -21.55 -15.04
N ALA A 337 -15.25 -20.54 -15.55
CA ALA A 337 -15.53 -19.30 -14.85
C ALA A 337 -16.33 -19.49 -13.56
N THR A 338 -17.22 -20.49 -13.51
CA THR A 338 -18.15 -20.67 -12.38
C THR A 338 -17.82 -21.85 -11.47
N LYS A 339 -16.79 -22.64 -11.81
CA LYS A 339 -16.29 -23.74 -11.00
C LYS A 339 -15.99 -23.32 -9.54
N PRO A 340 -15.31 -22.19 -9.26
CA PRO A 340 -15.03 -21.78 -7.88
C PRO A 340 -16.30 -21.59 -7.04
N LEU A 341 -17.38 -21.06 -7.64
CA LEU A 341 -18.66 -20.86 -6.95
C LEU A 341 -19.28 -22.20 -6.53
N LEU A 342 -19.25 -23.19 -7.44
CA LEU A 342 -19.78 -24.52 -7.17
C LEU A 342 -18.96 -25.24 -6.08
N GLU A 343 -17.63 -25.10 -6.10
CA GLU A 343 -16.73 -25.65 -5.08
C GLU A 343 -16.96 -25.01 -3.70
N ALA A 344 -17.35 -23.73 -3.67
CA ALA A 344 -17.76 -23.02 -2.46
C ALA A 344 -19.20 -23.33 -2.00
N GLY A 345 -19.89 -24.26 -2.66
CA GLY A 345 -21.25 -24.68 -2.30
C GLY A 345 -22.33 -23.70 -2.74
N TRP A 346 -22.05 -22.78 -3.67
CA TRP A 346 -23.08 -21.93 -4.25
C TRP A 346 -24.02 -22.76 -5.12
N THR A 347 -25.29 -22.36 -5.12
CA THR A 347 -26.32 -23.05 -5.91
C THR A 347 -26.53 -22.32 -7.21
N HIS A 348 -26.73 -23.07 -8.30
CA HIS A 348 -27.11 -22.49 -9.58
C HIS A 348 -28.57 -22.79 -9.91
N THR A 349 -29.20 -21.84 -10.58
CA THR A 349 -30.56 -21.93 -11.12
C THR A 349 -30.52 -21.57 -12.59
N VAL A 350 -31.28 -22.29 -13.41
CA VAL A 350 -31.46 -21.98 -14.83
C VAL A 350 -32.89 -21.48 -15.01
N ASP A 351 -33.02 -20.24 -15.49
CA ASP A 351 -34.31 -19.60 -15.76
C ASP A 351 -34.33 -19.07 -17.20
N GLY A 352 -34.88 -19.88 -18.11
CA GLY A 352 -34.95 -19.56 -19.53
C GLY A 352 -33.57 -19.32 -20.13
N ARG A 353 -33.26 -18.06 -20.44
CA ARG A 353 -31.98 -17.64 -21.04
C ARG A 353 -30.88 -17.36 -20.02
N TRP A 354 -31.21 -17.37 -18.73
CA TRP A 354 -30.29 -16.98 -17.67
C TRP A 354 -29.83 -18.18 -16.85
N ILE A 355 -28.54 -18.20 -16.53
CA ILE A 355 -27.97 -19.09 -15.52
C ILE A 355 -27.47 -18.23 -14.38
N ARG A 356 -27.91 -18.52 -13.17
CA ARG A 356 -27.60 -17.70 -11.99
C ARG A 356 -27.03 -18.56 -10.88
N TRP A 357 -25.84 -18.22 -10.43
CA TRP A 357 -25.20 -18.75 -9.23
C TRP A 357 -25.41 -17.79 -8.08
N THR A 358 -25.89 -18.28 -6.95
CA THR A 358 -26.11 -17.47 -5.74
C THR A 358 -25.48 -18.14 -4.52
N ASN A 359 -24.90 -17.32 -3.67
CA ASN A 359 -24.36 -17.76 -2.39
C ASN A 359 -25.48 -18.26 -1.46
N PRO A 360 -25.14 -19.01 -0.38
CA PRO A 360 -26.14 -19.53 0.56
C PRO A 360 -27.04 -18.46 1.19
N SER A 361 -26.50 -17.26 1.42
CA SER A 361 -27.22 -16.11 1.99
C SER A 361 -28.09 -15.36 0.99
N LYS A 362 -27.95 -15.65 -0.31
CA LYS A 362 -28.67 -15.04 -1.45
C LYS A 362 -28.50 -13.52 -1.59
N ASP A 363 -27.42 -12.98 -1.06
CA ASP A 363 -27.05 -11.56 -1.12
C ASP A 363 -25.86 -11.30 -2.06
N ALA A 364 -25.32 -12.33 -2.71
CA ALA A 364 -24.33 -12.20 -3.78
C ALA A 364 -24.54 -13.25 -4.88
N GLY A 365 -24.14 -12.92 -6.10
CA GLY A 365 -24.38 -13.79 -7.24
C GLY A 365 -23.58 -13.46 -8.50
N VAL A 366 -23.56 -14.46 -9.39
CA VAL A 366 -23.13 -14.31 -10.78
C VAL A 366 -24.30 -14.71 -11.68
N LEU A 367 -24.63 -13.88 -12.65
CA LEU A 367 -25.67 -14.09 -13.65
C LEU A 367 -25.04 -14.14 -15.04
N PHE A 368 -25.31 -15.19 -15.79
CA PHE A 368 -24.93 -15.37 -17.18
C PHE A 368 -26.17 -15.32 -18.07
N ASP A 369 -26.17 -14.45 -19.08
CA ASP A 369 -27.21 -14.38 -20.12
C ASP A 369 -26.73 -15.11 -21.40
N ALA A 370 -27.22 -16.34 -21.58
CA ALA A 370 -26.86 -17.17 -22.73
C ALA A 370 -27.31 -16.58 -24.07
N PHE A 371 -28.33 -15.70 -24.07
CA PHE A 371 -28.78 -15.02 -25.29
C PHE A 371 -27.87 -13.85 -25.64
N ALA A 372 -27.40 -13.09 -24.65
CA ALA A 372 -26.40 -12.04 -24.85
C ALA A 372 -25.08 -12.64 -25.37
N ALA A 373 -24.66 -13.79 -24.83
CA ALA A 373 -23.47 -14.51 -25.28
C ALA A 373 -23.48 -14.87 -26.78
N GLN A 374 -24.66 -15.16 -27.35
CA GLN A 374 -24.82 -15.48 -28.78
C GLN A 374 -24.91 -14.24 -29.68
N LYS A 375 -24.91 -13.04 -29.10
CA LYS A 375 -25.02 -11.76 -29.83
C LYS A 375 -23.83 -10.85 -29.51
N PRO A 376 -22.63 -11.19 -30.01
CA PRO A 376 -21.38 -10.50 -29.67
C PRO A 376 -21.40 -8.98 -29.92
N ASN A 377 -22.13 -8.54 -30.93
CA ASN A 377 -22.23 -7.12 -31.31
C ASN A 377 -23.40 -6.38 -30.63
N SER A 378 -24.04 -6.98 -29.62
CA SER A 378 -25.15 -6.37 -28.89
C SER A 378 -24.65 -5.59 -27.68
N ALA A 379 -25.33 -4.50 -27.34
CA ALA A 379 -25.09 -3.75 -26.09
C ALA A 379 -25.57 -4.50 -24.83
N LEU A 380 -25.92 -5.79 -24.95
CA LEU A 380 -26.40 -6.60 -23.84
C LEU A 380 -25.23 -7.08 -22.97
N THR A 381 -25.38 -6.90 -21.67
CA THR A 381 -24.49 -7.51 -20.68
C THR A 381 -24.62 -9.03 -20.71
N THR A 382 -23.49 -9.73 -20.77
CA THR A 382 -23.44 -11.19 -20.78
C THR A 382 -23.21 -11.76 -19.40
N TRP A 383 -22.31 -11.16 -18.62
CA TRP A 383 -22.10 -11.53 -17.23
C TRP A 383 -22.45 -10.36 -16.32
N THR A 384 -23.20 -10.64 -15.26
CA THR A 384 -23.42 -9.70 -14.17
C THR A 384 -22.96 -10.34 -12.87
N ILE A 385 -21.93 -9.76 -12.28
CA ILE A 385 -21.44 -10.07 -10.95
C ILE A 385 -21.99 -9.02 -10.00
N TRP A 386 -22.58 -9.42 -8.89
CA TRP A 386 -23.28 -8.47 -8.02
C TRP A 386 -23.30 -8.92 -6.57
N ALA A 387 -23.46 -7.95 -5.67
CA ALA A 387 -23.94 -8.18 -4.32
C ALA A 387 -24.94 -7.10 -3.88
N GLY A 388 -25.83 -7.46 -2.97
CA GLY A 388 -26.89 -6.59 -2.47
C GLY A 388 -28.23 -7.32 -2.30
N PRO A 389 -29.34 -6.57 -2.15
CA PRO A 389 -30.67 -7.14 -1.97
C PRO A 389 -31.16 -8.03 -3.13
N SER A 390 -30.82 -7.68 -4.37
CA SER A 390 -31.12 -8.47 -5.56
C SER A 390 -30.26 -8.06 -6.75
N VAL A 391 -30.24 -8.89 -7.80
CA VAL A 391 -29.57 -8.58 -9.06
C VAL A 391 -30.12 -7.33 -9.76
N ASP A 392 -31.40 -7.00 -9.54
CA ASP A 392 -32.05 -5.81 -10.12
C ASP A 392 -31.79 -4.54 -9.29
N HIS A 393 -31.44 -4.71 -8.01
CA HIS A 393 -31.12 -3.63 -7.08
C HIS A 393 -29.83 -3.94 -6.32
N PRO A 394 -28.69 -4.07 -7.04
CA PRO A 394 -27.43 -4.40 -6.40
C PRO A 394 -26.90 -3.21 -5.60
N THR A 395 -26.20 -3.50 -4.50
CA THR A 395 -25.40 -2.49 -3.79
C THR A 395 -24.20 -2.09 -4.64
N TRP A 396 -23.64 -3.06 -5.37
CA TRP A 396 -22.61 -2.87 -6.38
C TRP A 396 -22.74 -3.95 -7.46
N ALA A 397 -22.36 -3.61 -8.69
CA ALA A 397 -22.38 -4.55 -9.80
C ALA A 397 -21.18 -4.37 -10.73
N LEU A 398 -20.82 -5.47 -11.36
CA LEU A 398 -19.86 -5.54 -12.45
C LEU A 398 -20.52 -6.24 -13.63
N HIS A 399 -20.45 -5.61 -14.79
CA HIS A 399 -21.06 -6.08 -16.02
C HIS A 399 -19.99 -6.36 -17.06
N THR A 400 -20.03 -7.51 -17.73
CA THR A 400 -19.09 -7.84 -18.80
C THR A 400 -19.79 -8.26 -20.09
N SER A 401 -19.12 -7.98 -21.21
CA SER A 401 -19.50 -8.46 -22.54
C SER A 401 -19.16 -9.94 -22.78
N PRO A 402 -19.62 -10.56 -23.87
CA PRO A 402 -19.37 -11.97 -24.14
C PRO A 402 -17.90 -12.37 -24.11
N HIS A 403 -16.99 -11.67 -24.79
CA HIS A 403 -15.61 -12.13 -24.93
C HIS A 403 -14.70 -11.82 -23.72
N ALA A 404 -15.29 -11.57 -22.54
CA ALA A 404 -14.51 -11.42 -21.31
C ALA A 404 -13.73 -12.72 -21.03
N PRO A 405 -12.44 -12.66 -20.68
CA PRO A 405 -11.62 -13.85 -20.43
C PRO A 405 -12.21 -14.73 -19.33
N ALA A 406 -12.23 -16.04 -19.59
CA ALA A 406 -12.73 -17.00 -18.62
C ALA A 406 -11.84 -17.11 -17.37
N SER A 407 -10.51 -16.89 -17.50
CA SER A 407 -9.58 -16.84 -16.37
C SER A 407 -9.91 -15.68 -15.44
N MET A 408 -10.09 -14.47 -15.99
CA MET A 408 -10.51 -13.28 -15.24
C MET A 408 -11.87 -13.50 -14.53
N LEU A 409 -12.86 -14.08 -15.23
CA LEU A 409 -14.15 -14.39 -14.61
C LEU A 409 -14.01 -15.46 -13.50
N ALA A 410 -13.09 -16.41 -13.65
CA ALA A 410 -12.80 -17.43 -12.64
C ALA A 410 -12.10 -16.85 -11.40
N GLY A 411 -11.15 -15.92 -11.57
CA GLY A 411 -10.52 -15.23 -10.42
C GLY A 411 -11.52 -14.38 -9.67
N LEU A 412 -12.34 -13.59 -10.37
CA LEU A 412 -13.45 -12.85 -9.74
C LEU A 412 -14.44 -13.79 -9.02
N ALA A 413 -14.77 -14.93 -9.60
CA ALA A 413 -15.59 -15.95 -8.95
C ALA A 413 -14.92 -16.55 -7.71
N THR A 414 -13.60 -16.73 -7.73
CA THR A 414 -12.81 -17.20 -6.59
C THR A 414 -12.81 -16.17 -5.47
N GLU A 415 -12.59 -14.90 -5.79
CA GLU A 415 -12.60 -13.80 -4.83
C GLU A 415 -13.99 -13.62 -4.19
N LEU A 416 -15.07 -13.73 -4.97
CA LEU A 416 -16.44 -13.74 -4.43
C LEU A 416 -16.69 -14.92 -3.48
N ALA A 417 -16.16 -16.09 -3.80
CA ALA A 417 -16.44 -17.31 -3.08
C ALA A 417 -15.62 -17.45 -1.78
N HIS A 418 -14.37 -17.01 -1.81
CA HIS A 418 -13.37 -17.32 -0.79
C HIS A 418 -12.60 -16.09 -0.30
N GLY A 419 -12.64 -15.00 -1.04
CA GLY A 419 -11.98 -13.76 -0.68
C GLY A 419 -12.57 -13.10 0.56
N THR A 420 -11.75 -12.29 1.21
CA THR A 420 -12.13 -11.53 2.39
C THR A 420 -11.64 -10.11 2.27
N GLY A 421 -12.40 -9.17 2.82
CA GLY A 421 -11.99 -7.78 2.94
C GLY A 421 -12.41 -7.17 4.26
N THR A 422 -12.14 -5.88 4.40
CA THR A 422 -12.51 -5.11 5.59
C THR A 422 -13.80 -4.33 5.34
N ARG A 423 -14.68 -4.34 6.34
CA ARG A 423 -15.86 -3.48 6.38
C ARG A 423 -15.86 -2.63 7.64
N ARG A 424 -16.17 -1.35 7.49
CA ARG A 424 -16.35 -0.46 8.63
C ARG A 424 -17.76 -0.68 9.20
N PRO A 425 -17.88 -0.97 10.51
CA PRO A 425 -19.19 -1.14 11.13
C PRO A 425 -20.00 0.15 11.01
N LEU A 426 -21.10 0.12 10.25
CA LEU A 426 -22.07 1.21 10.25
C LEU A 426 -22.64 1.31 11.66
N HIS A 427 -22.37 2.40 12.36
CA HIS A 427 -22.95 2.63 13.67
C HIS A 427 -24.49 2.72 13.53
N PRO A 428 -25.28 1.88 14.22
CA PRO A 428 -26.72 2.05 14.31
C PRO A 428 -26.99 3.19 15.30
N GLY A 429 -26.69 4.42 14.89
CA GLY A 429 -26.64 5.53 15.84
C GLY A 429 -26.33 6.90 15.26
N THR A 430 -26.57 7.13 13.97
CA THR A 430 -26.70 8.50 13.49
C THR A 430 -27.80 8.51 12.46
N THR A 431 -29.02 8.79 12.91
CA THR A 431 -30.00 9.42 12.05
C THR A 431 -29.35 10.73 11.62
N GLN A 432 -28.69 10.70 10.47
CA GLN A 432 -28.27 11.88 9.76
C GLN A 432 -29.56 12.59 9.40
N ARG A 433 -29.97 13.48 10.30
CA ARG A 433 -31.08 14.38 10.12
C ARG A 433 -30.72 15.15 8.86
N CYS A 434 -31.35 14.80 7.73
CA CYS A 434 -31.37 15.63 6.56
C CYS A 434 -31.84 17.02 7.01
N THR A 435 -30.89 17.92 7.26
CA THR A 435 -31.14 19.36 7.17
C THR A 435 -31.36 19.64 5.71
N ARG A 436 -32.58 19.31 5.29
CA ARG A 436 -33.18 19.75 4.06
C ARG A 436 -33.30 21.27 4.19
N THR A 437 -32.30 22.00 3.71
CA THR A 437 -32.43 23.43 3.48
C THR A 437 -33.63 23.60 2.54
N PRO A 438 -34.71 24.29 2.94
CA PRO A 438 -35.81 24.53 2.04
C PRO A 438 -35.30 25.44 0.92
N VAL A 439 -35.31 24.93 -0.30
CA VAL A 439 -35.20 25.75 -1.50
C VAL A 439 -36.34 26.76 -1.44
N ALA A 440 -35.98 28.03 -1.28
CA ALA A 440 -36.93 29.13 -1.37
C ALA A 440 -37.49 29.15 -2.79
N THR A 441 -38.78 28.85 -2.91
CA THR A 441 -39.56 28.97 -4.13
C THR A 441 -39.59 30.43 -4.58
N THR A 442 -38.84 30.78 -5.63
CA THR A 442 -39.05 32.04 -6.35
C THR A 442 -40.37 31.96 -7.14
N PRO A 443 -41.24 32.99 -7.06
CA PRO A 443 -42.54 32.98 -7.72
C PRO A 443 -42.43 33.21 -9.25
N PRO A 444 -43.43 32.78 -10.03
CA PRO A 444 -43.40 32.90 -11.49
C PRO A 444 -43.61 34.35 -11.93
N VAL A 445 -42.63 34.91 -12.64
CA VAL A 445 -42.81 36.16 -13.39
C VAL A 445 -43.64 35.86 -14.63
N ARG A 446 -44.91 36.26 -14.59
CA ARG A 446 -45.78 36.37 -15.77
C ARG A 446 -45.22 37.43 -16.69
N SER A 447 -44.71 37.02 -17.85
CA SER A 447 -44.45 37.94 -18.97
C SER A 447 -45.72 38.01 -19.82
N SER A 448 -46.52 39.06 -19.57
CA SER A 448 -47.61 39.47 -20.43
C SER A 448 -47.07 40.07 -21.73
N LEU A 449 -47.41 39.45 -22.86
CA LEU A 449 -47.31 40.06 -24.19
C LEU A 449 -48.34 41.19 -24.33
N PRO A 450 -47.96 42.40 -24.76
CA PRO A 450 -48.92 43.36 -25.28
C PRO A 450 -49.19 43.06 -26.76
N VAL A 451 -50.45 42.71 -27.05
CA VAL A 451 -51.04 42.81 -28.40
C VAL A 451 -51.06 44.29 -28.78
N GLN A 452 -50.31 44.67 -29.81
CA GLN A 452 -50.62 45.86 -30.60
C GLN A 452 -51.59 45.48 -31.71
N THR A 453 -52.76 46.10 -31.66
CA THR A 453 -53.81 46.03 -32.67
C THR A 453 -53.46 46.86 -33.91
N ARG A 454 -53.76 46.25 -35.07
CA ARG A 454 -53.70 46.71 -36.46
C ARG A 454 -54.22 48.13 -36.76
N LYS A 455 -53.62 48.72 -37.80
CA LYS A 455 -54.28 49.35 -38.98
C LYS A 455 -53.48 48.87 -40.21
N ARG A 456 -54.02 48.40 -41.34
CA ARG A 456 -55.37 48.39 -41.93
C ARG A 456 -55.83 46.98 -42.26
#